data_AF-A0A450VS17-F1
#
_entry.id   AF-A0A450VS17-F1
#
_cell.length_a   1.000
_cell.length_b   1.000
_cell.length_c   1.000
_cell.angle_alpha   90.00
_cell.angle_beta   90.00
_cell.angle_gamma   90.00
#
_symmetry.space_group_name_H-M   'P 1'
#
loop_
_entity.id
_entity.type
_entity.pdbx_description
1 polymer ?
#
loop_
_entity_poly.entity_id
_entity_poly.type
_entity_poly.pdbx_seq_one_letter_code
_entity_poly.pdbx_strand_id
1 'polypeptide(L)'
;MQYAIDYPAHGQARTSNQLRKQGIFVSWSGVRSIWLRHGLACFKKRLCALEEKIAKEGITLTEAQVTVLERKKHDDQVSGEIETEHPGYLGSQ
;
A
#
# COMPACT_ATOMS: atom_id res chain seq x y z
N MET A 1 -11.24 4.36 6.35
CA MET A 1 -9.76 4.43 6.50
C MET A 1 -9.17 3.11 6.95
N GLN A 2 -9.81 2.44 7.92
CA GLN A 2 -9.40 1.15 8.47
C GLN A 2 -8.93 0.13 7.40
N TYR A 3 -9.76 -0.10 6.38
CA TYR A 3 -9.43 -1.02 5.28
C TYR A 3 -8.10 -0.73 4.57
N ALA A 4 -7.74 0.55 4.39
CA ALA A 4 -6.52 0.94 3.70
C ALA A 4 -5.26 0.71 4.54
N ILE A 5 -5.43 0.63 5.86
CA ILE A 5 -4.37 0.31 6.84
C ILE A 5 -4.26 -1.20 6.96
N ASP A 6 -5.39 -1.92 7.05
CA ASP A 6 -5.38 -3.38 7.22
C ASP A 6 -4.89 -4.10 5.95
N TYR A 7 -5.21 -3.56 4.77
CA TYR A 7 -4.81 -4.11 3.46
C TYR A 7 -4.07 -3.06 2.62
N PRO A 8 -2.85 -2.64 3.03
CA PRO A 8 -2.14 -1.56 2.37
C PRO A 8 -1.77 -1.91 0.92
N ALA A 9 -1.63 -3.21 0.57
CA ALA A 9 -1.35 -3.66 -0.79
C ALA A 9 -2.53 -3.49 -1.76
N HIS A 10 -3.76 -3.30 -1.27
CA HIS A 10 -4.92 -3.21 -2.15
C HIS A 10 -4.97 -1.83 -2.82
N GLY A 11 -5.04 -1.81 -4.15
CA GLY A 11 -5.21 -0.57 -4.92
C GLY A 11 -6.61 0.05 -4.75
N GLN A 12 -6.81 1.23 -5.35
CA GLN A 12 -8.06 2.00 -5.27
C GLN A 12 -9.27 1.21 -5.79
N ALA A 13 -9.11 0.53 -6.93
CA ALA A 13 -10.16 -0.28 -7.55
C ALA A 13 -10.56 -1.49 -6.68
N ARG A 14 -9.57 -2.25 -6.17
CA ARG A 14 -9.82 -3.39 -5.28
C ARG A 14 -10.50 -2.97 -3.97
N THR A 15 -10.05 -1.84 -3.41
CA THR A 15 -10.66 -1.25 -2.21
C THR A 15 -12.11 -0.86 -2.44
N SER A 16 -12.43 -0.18 -3.55
CA SER A 16 -13.80 0.17 -3.94
C SER A 16 -14.69 -1.07 -4.05
N ASN A 17 -14.21 -2.14 -4.71
CA ASN A 17 -14.95 -3.40 -4.83
C ASN A 17 -15.19 -4.09 -3.47
N GLN A 18 -14.22 -4.09 -2.56
CA GLN A 18 -14.40 -4.70 -1.25
C GLN A 18 -15.37 -3.89 -0.38
N LEU A 19 -15.27 -2.56 -0.42
CA LEU A 19 -16.22 -1.68 0.28
C LEU A 19 -17.65 -1.92 -0.23
N ARG A 20 -17.83 -2.10 -1.54
CA ARG A 20 -19.13 -2.41 -2.13
C ARG A 20 -19.71 -3.73 -1.60
N LYS A 21 -18.88 -4.76 -1.38
CA LYS A 21 -19.33 -6.02 -0.74
C LYS A 21 -19.77 -5.84 0.71
N GLN A 22 -19.29 -4.79 1.38
CA GLN A 22 -19.68 -4.42 2.74
C GLN A 22 -20.86 -3.42 2.76
N GLY A 23 -21.50 -3.16 1.61
CA GLY A 23 -22.60 -2.20 1.49
C GLY A 23 -22.15 -0.73 1.39
N ILE A 24 -20.85 -0.45 1.29
CA ILE A 24 -20.30 0.90 1.19
C ILE A 24 -19.99 1.21 -0.28
N PHE A 25 -20.77 2.10 -0.87
CA PHE A 25 -20.64 2.46 -2.28
C PHE A 25 -19.75 3.70 -2.44
N VAL A 26 -18.49 3.49 -2.78
CA VAL A 26 -17.53 4.57 -3.06
C VAL A 26 -16.76 4.23 -4.34
N SER A 27 -16.65 5.17 -5.28
CA SER A 27 -15.88 4.99 -6.51
C SER A 27 -14.38 4.89 -6.23
N TRP A 28 -13.62 4.27 -7.13
CA TRP A 28 -12.15 4.22 -7.06
C TRP A 28 -11.50 5.61 -6.95
N SER A 29 -12.03 6.60 -7.67
CA SER A 29 -11.62 8.01 -7.57
C SER A 29 -11.97 8.61 -6.20
N GLY A 30 -13.14 8.28 -5.63
CA GLY A 30 -13.51 8.65 -4.27
C GLY A 30 -12.56 8.06 -3.22
N VAL A 31 -12.19 6.78 -3.37
CA VAL A 31 -11.19 6.12 -2.52
C VAL A 31 -9.86 6.87 -2.56
N ARG A 32 -9.39 7.29 -3.74
CA ARG A 32 -8.17 8.09 -3.89
C ARG A 32 -8.25 9.43 -3.15
N SER A 33 -9.33 10.18 -3.35
CA SER A 33 -9.51 11.49 -2.69
C SER A 33 -9.56 11.36 -1.17
N ILE A 34 -10.19 10.30 -0.68
CA ILE A 34 -10.19 9.96 0.74
C ILE A 34 -8.77 9.66 1.21
N TRP A 35 -8.00 8.83 0.51
CA TRP A 35 -6.62 8.54 0.89
C TRP A 35 -5.72 9.77 0.91
N LEU A 36 -5.85 10.66 -0.07
CA LEU A 36 -5.08 11.91 -0.12
C LEU A 36 -5.31 12.77 1.12
N ARG A 37 -6.57 12.92 1.56
CA ARG A 37 -6.93 13.74 2.73
C ARG A 37 -6.40 13.19 4.05
N HIS A 38 -6.15 11.89 4.13
CA HIS A 38 -5.68 11.23 5.35
C HIS A 38 -4.23 10.75 5.25
N GLY A 39 -3.47 11.22 4.26
CA GLY A 39 -2.07 10.84 4.11
C GLY A 39 -1.84 9.38 3.70
N LEU A 40 -2.85 8.66 3.21
CA LEU A 40 -2.77 7.25 2.80
C LEU A 40 -2.60 7.06 1.29
N ALA A 41 -2.16 8.11 0.58
CA ALA A 41 -2.14 8.15 -0.88
C ALA A 41 -1.23 7.09 -1.54
N CYS A 42 -0.13 6.73 -0.88
CA CYS A 42 0.89 5.81 -1.40
C CYS A 42 0.98 4.55 -0.54
N PHE A 43 1.49 3.46 -1.12
CA PHE A 43 1.71 2.20 -0.42
C PHE A 43 2.58 2.37 0.84
N LYS A 44 3.73 3.07 0.73
CA LYS A 44 4.63 3.35 1.86
C LYS A 44 3.90 4.02 3.04
N LYS A 45 3.04 5.01 2.78
CA LYS A 45 2.30 5.70 3.83
C LYS A 45 1.24 4.82 4.48
N ARG A 46 0.56 3.99 3.69
CA ARG A 46 -0.40 2.99 4.20
C ARG A 46 0.27 1.93 5.06
N LEU A 47 1.48 1.54 4.68
CA LEU A 47 2.27 0.57 5.42
C LEU A 47 2.83 1.16 6.72
N CYS A 48 3.30 2.41 6.71
CA CYS A 48 3.69 3.12 7.94
C CYS A 48 2.49 3.24 8.90
N ALA A 49 1.30 3.57 8.40
CA ALA A 49 0.09 3.57 9.21
C ALA A 49 -0.27 2.18 9.79
N LEU A 50 0.07 1.10 9.09
CA LEU A 50 -0.09 -0.27 9.59
C LEU A 50 0.93 -0.56 10.71
N GLU A 51 2.20 -0.20 10.53
CA GLU A 51 3.26 -0.31 11.53
C GLU A 51 2.90 0.46 12.81
N GLU A 52 2.42 1.70 12.69
CA GLU A 52 1.96 2.48 13.84
C GLU A 52 0.77 1.85 14.56
N LYS A 53 -0.19 1.27 13.81
CA LYS A 53 -1.34 0.58 14.39
C LYS A 53 -0.89 -0.64 15.19
N ILE A 54 0.06 -1.41 14.67
CA ILE A 54 0.64 -2.58 15.36
C ILE A 54 1.34 -2.13 16.65
N ALA A 55 2.15 -1.07 16.59
CA ALA A 55 2.87 -0.56 17.75
C ALA A 55 1.93 -0.03 18.86
N LYS A 56 0.79 0.56 18.48
CA LYS A 56 -0.19 1.11 19.43
C LYS A 56 -1.10 0.05 20.04
N GLU A 57 -1.61 -0.87 19.23
CA GLU A 57 -2.65 -1.83 19.65
C GLU A 57 -2.08 -3.20 20.03
N GLY A 58 -0.82 -3.51 19.71
CA GLY A 58 -0.19 -4.80 20.05
C GLY A 58 -0.90 -6.00 19.41
N ILE A 59 -1.51 -5.81 18.23
CA ILE A 59 -2.39 -6.78 17.59
C ILE A 59 -1.58 -7.92 16.96
N THR A 60 -2.10 -9.15 17.06
CA THR A 60 -1.63 -10.28 16.26
C THR A 60 -1.88 -10.01 14.77
N LEU A 61 -0.82 -10.04 13.97
CA LEU A 61 -0.88 -9.85 12.53
C LEU A 61 -1.69 -10.97 11.85
N THR A 62 -2.51 -10.60 10.88
CA THR A 62 -3.08 -11.57 9.94
C THR A 62 -2.04 -11.98 8.91
N GLU A 63 -2.12 -13.20 8.38
CA GLU A 63 -1.19 -13.74 7.37
C GLU A 63 -1.01 -12.79 6.18
N ALA A 64 -2.10 -12.16 5.72
CA ALA A 64 -2.06 -11.16 4.66
C ALA A 64 -1.21 -9.92 5.01
N GLN A 65 -1.17 -9.51 6.27
CA GLN A 65 -0.33 -8.39 6.73
C GLN A 65 1.13 -8.82 6.88
N VAL A 66 1.40 -10.06 7.30
CA VAL A 66 2.75 -10.63 7.36
C VAL A 66 3.37 -10.68 5.95
N THR A 67 2.66 -11.21 4.96
CA THR A 67 3.15 -11.28 3.56
C THR A 67 3.48 -9.90 3.00
N VAL A 68 2.73 -8.86 3.38
CA VAL A 68 3.00 -7.48 2.94
C VAL A 68 4.28 -6.94 3.59
N LEU A 69 4.51 -7.20 4.87
CA LEU A 69 5.73 -6.79 5.57
C LEU A 69 6.96 -7.52 5.03
N GLU A 70 6.82 -8.81 4.69
CA GLU A 70 7.89 -9.61 4.07
C GLU A 70 8.23 -9.11 2.66
N ARG A 71 7.23 -8.77 1.84
CA ARG A 71 7.46 -8.16 0.52
C ARG A 71 8.23 -6.85 0.63
N LYS A 72 7.91 -6.00 1.61
CA LYS A 72 8.69 -4.78 1.86
C LYS A 72 10.15 -5.10 2.19
N LYS A 73 10.43 -6.07 3.07
CA LYS A 73 11.82 -6.45 3.41
C LYS A 73 12.59 -6.91 2.17
N HIS A 74 11.93 -7.64 1.27
CA HIS A 74 12.54 -8.08 0.02
C HIS A 74 12.73 -6.92 -0.97
N ASP A 75 11.75 -6.02 -1.12
CA ASP A 75 11.86 -4.84 -1.99
C ASP A 75 12.94 -3.85 -1.50
N ASP A 76 13.07 -3.66 -0.18
CA ASP A 76 14.12 -2.84 0.42
C ASP A 76 15.52 -3.48 0.29
N GLN A 77 15.62 -4.83 0.30
CA GLN A 77 16.88 -5.53 -0.01
C GLN A 77 17.26 -5.42 -1.49
N VAL A 78 16.31 -5.63 -2.40
CA VAL A 78 16.56 -5.55 -3.85
C VAL A 78 16.87 -4.12 -4.30
N SER A 79 16.30 -3.09 -3.66
CA SER A 79 16.65 -1.69 -3.96
C SER A 79 18.08 -1.31 -3.50
N GLY A 80 18.76 -2.14 -2.70
CA GLY A 80 20.16 -1.96 -2.30
C GLY A 80 21.17 -2.63 -3.25
N GLU A 81 20.72 -3.51 -4.13
CA GLU A 81 21.53 -4.23 -5.13
C GLU A 81 20.99 -3.96 -6.54
N ILE A 82 21.04 -2.70 -6.98
CA ILE A 82 21.07 -2.43 -8.42
C ILE A 82 22.22 -1.46 -8.68
N GLU A 83 23.45 -1.99 -8.64
CA GLU A 83 24.48 -1.54 -9.56
C GLU A 83 24.03 -1.94 -10.97
N THR A 84 23.23 -1.10 -11.61
CA THR A 84 23.16 -1.10 -13.07
C THR A 84 23.77 0.21 -13.53
N GLU A 85 25.04 0.12 -13.86
CA GLU A 85 25.72 1.02 -14.76
C GLU A 85 24.89 1.17 -16.04
N HIS A 86 24.96 2.36 -16.65
CA HIS A 86 24.33 2.81 -17.90
C HIS A 86 23.03 3.63 -17.76
N PRO A 87 23.16 4.93 -17.41
CA PRO A 87 22.16 5.92 -17.74
C PRO A 87 22.28 6.26 -19.22
N GLY A 88 21.36 5.82 -20.07
CA GLY A 88 21.36 6.30 -21.45
C GLY A 88 20.54 5.48 -22.41
N TYR A 89 19.70 6.21 -23.14
CA TYR A 89 19.16 5.87 -24.46
C TYR A 89 17.89 5.02 -24.48
N LEU A 90 16.77 5.71 -24.62
CA LEU A 90 15.82 5.44 -25.70
C LEU A 90 15.02 6.71 -25.96
N GLY A 91 15.63 7.59 -26.74
CA GLY A 91 14.86 8.40 -27.67
C GLY A 91 14.47 7.53 -28.86
N SER A 92 13.22 7.63 -29.28
CA SER A 92 12.82 7.36 -30.66
C SER A 92 11.54 8.13 -30.94
N GLN A 93 11.61 8.91 -32.01
CA GLN A 93 10.49 9.60 -32.68
C GLN A 93 9.40 8.62 -33.11
#